data_AF-A0A936BCM8-F1
#
_entry.id   AF-A0A936BCM8-F1
#
_cell.length_a   1.000
_cell.length_b   1.000
_cell.length_c   1.000
_cell.angle_alpha   90.00
_cell.angle_beta   90.00
_cell.angle_gamma   90.00
#
_symmetry.space_group_name_H-M   'P 1'
#
loop_
_entity.id
_entity.type
_entity.pdbx_description
1 polymer ?
#
loop_
_entity_poly.entity_id
_entity_poly.type
_entity_poly.pdbx_seq_one_letter_code
_entity_poly.pdbx_strand_id
1 'polypeptide(L)'
;MADTKSGSEDATITGTVANDNDIDDGAILTYSLNAPVAGLTLNGDGSYSFDASNAAYQHLVQGATQVVTANYTVTDEHGASSTSTLTITFDGHQ
;
A
#
# COMPACT_ATOMS: atom_id res chain seq x y z
N MET A 1 -4.14 7.10 -9.25
CA MET A 1 -5.49 6.54 -9.03
C MET A 1 -5.45 5.77 -7.70
N ALA A 2 -6.57 5.27 -7.17
CA ALA A 2 -6.55 4.52 -5.91
C ALA A 2 -6.18 3.06 -6.19
N ASP A 3 -5.08 2.57 -5.60
CA ASP A 3 -4.68 1.16 -5.72
C ASP A 3 -5.45 0.31 -4.70
N THR A 4 -6.03 -0.81 -5.15
CA THR A 4 -6.77 -1.74 -4.27
C THR A 4 -6.21 -3.14 -4.42
N LYS A 5 -5.76 -3.72 -3.31
CA LYS A 5 -5.25 -5.09 -3.26
C LYS A 5 -5.93 -5.91 -2.18
N SER A 6 -6.17 -7.18 -2.48
CA SER A 6 -6.77 -8.15 -1.55
C SER A 6 -5.82 -9.30 -1.25
N GLY A 7 -5.82 -9.80 0.00
CA GLY A 7 -5.05 -10.97 0.42
C GLY A 7 -5.63 -11.60 1.69
N SER A 8 -4.86 -12.47 2.35
CA SER A 8 -5.22 -13.12 3.62
C SER A 8 -4.38 -12.58 4.78
N GLU A 9 -4.90 -12.61 6.01
CA GLU A 9 -4.22 -12.12 7.21
C GLU A 9 -2.82 -12.74 7.42
N ASP A 10 -2.59 -13.98 7.04
CA ASP A 10 -1.27 -14.62 7.20
C ASP A 10 -0.37 -14.49 5.95
N ALA A 11 -0.66 -13.53 5.08
CA ALA A 11 0.07 -13.34 3.84
C ALA A 11 0.84 -12.01 3.81
N THR A 12 2.02 -12.05 3.20
CA THR A 12 2.67 -10.82 2.73
C THR A 12 2.02 -10.40 1.42
N ILE A 13 1.35 -9.25 1.44
CA ILE A 13 0.71 -8.64 0.28
C ILE A 13 1.70 -7.66 -0.34
N THR A 14 2.18 -7.96 -1.54
CA THR A 14 3.09 -7.09 -2.29
C THR A 14 2.42 -6.52 -3.54
N GLY A 15 2.90 -5.37 -3.96
CA GLY A 15 2.40 -4.70 -5.16
C GLY A 15 3.24 -3.48 -5.52
N THR A 16 2.78 -2.74 -6.52
CA THR A 16 3.34 -1.44 -6.86
C THR A 16 2.21 -0.45 -7.09
N VAL A 17 2.32 0.72 -6.46
CA VAL A 17 1.43 1.86 -6.72
C VAL A 17 1.80 2.58 -8.02
N ALA A 18 2.91 2.20 -8.64
CA ALA A 18 3.33 2.68 -9.96
C ALA A 18 2.68 1.89 -11.12
N ASN A 19 1.64 1.08 -10.86
CA ASN A 19 0.97 0.28 -11.92
C ASN A 19 -0.12 1.04 -12.70
N ASP A 20 -0.53 2.22 -12.23
CA ASP A 20 -1.40 3.08 -13.01
C ASP A 20 -0.65 3.47 -14.29
N ASN A 21 -1.08 2.93 -15.43
CA ASN A 21 -0.59 3.19 -16.80
C ASN A 21 -0.60 4.69 -17.22
N ASP A 22 -0.87 5.61 -16.29
CA ASP A 22 -0.95 7.06 -16.45
C ASP A 22 0.31 7.80 -15.96
N ILE A 23 1.39 7.09 -15.63
CA ILE A 23 2.64 7.68 -15.16
C ILE A 23 3.67 7.66 -16.29
N ASP A 24 3.55 8.72 -17.09
CA ASP A 24 4.56 9.38 -17.91
C ASP A 24 5.75 8.53 -18.39
N ASP A 25 5.76 8.30 -19.71
CA ASP A 25 6.84 7.76 -20.55
C ASP A 25 8.21 8.43 -20.24
N GLY A 26 8.87 8.01 -19.15
CA GLY A 26 10.20 8.47 -18.74
C GLY A 26 10.31 9.38 -17.50
N ALA A 27 9.22 9.69 -16.77
CA ALA A 27 9.31 10.51 -15.57
C ALA A 27 9.90 9.75 -14.36
N ILE A 28 10.77 10.41 -13.58
CA ILE A 28 11.31 9.84 -12.33
C ILE A 28 10.41 10.25 -11.16
N LEU A 29 9.62 9.29 -10.67
CA LEU A 29 8.71 9.51 -9.54
C LEU A 29 9.26 8.91 -8.26
N THR A 30 9.16 9.67 -7.17
CA THR A 30 9.50 9.23 -5.82
C THR A 30 8.24 9.09 -4.98
N TYR A 31 8.08 7.94 -4.32
CA TYR A 31 6.92 7.62 -3.51
C TYR A 31 7.26 7.64 -2.01
N SER A 32 6.34 8.13 -1.19
CA SER A 32 6.54 8.20 0.26
C SER A 32 5.21 8.09 1.01
N LEU A 33 5.20 7.36 2.13
CA LEU A 33 4.00 7.28 2.98
C LEU A 33 3.83 8.59 3.76
N ASN A 34 2.60 9.12 3.76
CA ASN A 34 2.24 10.29 4.55
C ASN A 34 2.16 9.96 6.06
N ALA A 35 1.84 8.71 6.40
CA ALA A 35 1.77 8.23 7.76
C ALA A 35 2.22 6.76 7.83
N PRO A 36 2.90 6.34 8.91
CA PRO A 36 3.26 4.95 9.09
C PRO A 36 2.01 4.09 9.28
N VAL A 37 2.00 2.93 8.64
CA VAL A 37 0.95 1.91 8.75
C VAL A 37 1.59 0.62 9.22
N ALA A 38 1.01 -0.02 10.24
CA ALA A 38 1.57 -1.26 10.80
C ALA A 38 1.63 -2.36 9.73
N GLY A 39 2.79 -2.99 9.59
CA GLY A 39 3.04 -4.02 8.57
C GLY A 39 3.27 -3.47 7.16
N LEU A 40 3.04 -2.19 6.87
CA LEU A 40 3.22 -1.62 5.54
C LEU A 40 4.59 -0.95 5.39
N THR A 41 5.28 -1.29 4.30
CA THR A 41 6.46 -0.58 3.80
C THR A 41 6.20 -0.14 2.37
N LEU A 42 6.34 1.15 2.09
CA LEU A 42 6.33 1.72 0.74
C LEU A 42 7.73 2.23 0.41
N ASN A 43 8.29 1.74 -0.69
CA ASN A 43 9.59 2.14 -1.17
C ASN A 43 9.48 3.36 -2.09
N GLY A 44 10.60 4.07 -2.24
CA GLY A 44 10.70 5.27 -3.08
C GLY A 44 10.42 5.03 -4.56
N ASP A 45 10.49 3.78 -5.03
CA ASP A 45 10.19 3.36 -6.40
C ASP A 45 8.71 2.99 -6.61
N GLY A 46 7.87 3.13 -5.58
CA GLY A 46 6.45 2.79 -5.62
C GLY A 46 6.13 1.33 -5.34
N SER A 47 7.15 0.47 -5.14
CA SER A 47 6.92 -0.89 -4.66
C SER A 47 6.51 -0.88 -3.19
N TYR A 48 5.54 -1.71 -2.82
CA TYR A 48 5.12 -1.86 -1.43
C TYR A 48 5.03 -3.32 -1.00
N SER A 49 5.20 -3.52 0.30
CA SER A 49 4.99 -4.78 0.99
C SER A 49 4.18 -4.54 2.25
N PHE A 50 3.11 -5.31 2.42
CA PHE A 50 2.25 -5.30 3.58
C PHE A 50 2.27 -6.67 4.24
N ASP A 51 2.76 -6.71 5.47
CA ASP A 51 2.71 -7.87 6.33
C ASP A 51 1.39 -7.88 7.10
N ALA A 52 0.43 -8.64 6.59
CA ALA A 52 -0.87 -8.81 7.24
C ALA A 52 -0.76 -9.63 8.54
N SER A 53 0.35 -10.37 8.74
CA SER A 53 0.60 -11.19 9.95
C SER A 53 1.15 -10.38 11.12
N ASN A 54 1.19 -9.06 10.98
CA ASN A 54 1.65 -8.16 12.02
C ASN A 54 0.81 -8.35 13.30
N ALA A 55 1.45 -8.31 14.47
CA ALA A 55 0.77 -8.42 15.76
C ALA A 55 -0.41 -7.43 15.94
N ALA A 56 -0.41 -6.31 15.21
CA ALA A 56 -1.52 -5.37 15.15
C ALA A 56 -2.84 -6.00 14.62
N TYR A 57 -2.76 -7.06 13.82
CA TYR A 57 -3.90 -7.68 13.14
C TYR A 57 -4.27 -9.08 13.65
N GLN A 58 -3.38 -9.75 14.39
CA GLN A 58 -3.60 -11.10 14.96
C GLN A 58 -4.82 -11.28 15.90
N HIS A 59 -5.58 -10.21 16.14
CA HIS A 59 -6.83 -10.22 16.89
C HIS A 59 -8.06 -10.47 16.00
N LEU A 60 -7.89 -10.51 14.67
CA LEU A 60 -8.97 -10.77 13.74
C LEU A 60 -9.36 -12.25 13.82
N VAL A 61 -10.66 -12.51 13.95
CA VAL A 61 -11.20 -13.87 13.95
C VAL A 61 -11.45 -14.36 12.53
N GLN A 62 -11.54 -15.67 12.33
CA GLN A 62 -11.86 -16.27 11.04
C GLN A 62 -13.12 -15.66 10.41
N GLY A 63 -12.99 -15.19 9.18
CA GLY A 63 -14.07 -14.55 8.42
C GLY A 63 -14.27 -13.06 8.74
N ALA A 64 -13.48 -12.47 9.65
CA ALA A 64 -13.42 -11.01 9.79
C ALA A 64 -12.73 -10.41 8.55
N THR A 65 -13.17 -9.24 8.09
CA THR A 65 -12.50 -8.51 7.01
C THR A 65 -11.91 -7.23 7.56
N GLN A 66 -10.62 -7.04 7.35
CA GLN A 66 -9.91 -5.81 7.71
C GLN A 66 -9.57 -5.02 6.45
N VAL A 67 -9.77 -3.72 6.53
CA VAL A 67 -9.38 -2.76 5.49
C VAL A 67 -8.34 -1.82 6.08
N VAL A 68 -7.22 -1.68 5.40
CA VAL A 68 -6.12 -0.78 5.73
C VAL A 68 -5.99 0.24 4.62
N THR A 69 -6.09 1.52 4.97
CA THR A 69 -5.93 2.63 4.01
C THR A 69 -4.66 3.40 4.35
N ALA A 70 -3.76 3.50 3.38
CA ALA A 70 -2.50 4.20 3.48
C ALA A 70 -2.46 5.36 2.47
N ASN A 71 -2.27 6.58 2.98
CA ASN A 71 -2.07 7.74 2.14
C ASN A 71 -0.59 7.85 1.78
N TYR A 72 -0.29 8.02 0.49
CA TYR A 72 1.07 8.22 -0.01
C TYR A 72 1.17 9.45 -0.92
N THR A 73 2.36 10.03 -0.96
CA THR A 73 2.71 11.18 -1.79
C THR A 73 3.67 10.73 -2.88
N VAL A 74 3.36 11.13 -4.11
CA VAL A 74 4.16 10.92 -5.31
C VAL A 74 4.76 12.26 -5.69
N THR A 75 6.08 12.33 -5.82
CA THR A 75 6.81 13.54 -6.20
C THR A 75 7.57 13.28 -7.49
N ASP A 76 7.40 14.15 -8.47
CA ASP A 76 8.12 14.12 -9.75
C ASP A 76 9.51 14.76 -9.66
N GLU A 77 10.36 14.53 -10.66
CA GLU A 77 11.71 15.10 -10.76
C GLU A 77 11.73 16.64 -10.74
N HIS A 78 10.62 17.28 -11.12
CA HIS A 78 10.46 18.74 -11.07
C HIS A 78 9.95 19.26 -9.71
N GLY A 79 9.76 18.37 -8.72
CA GLY A 79 9.27 18.72 -7.38
C GLY A 79 7.76 18.92 -7.29
N ALA A 80 7.01 18.62 -8.34
CA ALA A 80 5.55 18.57 -8.30
C ALA A 80 5.11 17.33 -7.50
N SER A 81 4.21 17.50 -6.53
CA SER A 81 3.75 16.40 -5.67
C SER A 81 2.24 16.20 -5.78
N SER A 82 1.82 14.93 -5.81
CA SER A 82 0.41 14.50 -5.76
C SER A 82 0.20 13.50 -4.64
N THR A 83 -0.96 13.53 -3.99
CA THR A 83 -1.35 12.55 -2.96
C THR A 83 -2.29 11.51 -3.52
N SER A 84 -2.11 10.25 -3.15
CA SER A 84 -3.01 9.16 -3.50
C SER A 84 -3.15 8.16 -2.35
N THR A 85 -4.04 7.20 -2.52
CA THR A 85 -4.45 6.27 -1.46
C THR A 85 -4.28 4.82 -1.90
N LEU A 86 -3.59 4.03 -1.10
CA LEU A 86 -3.46 2.58 -1.21
C LEU A 86 -4.44 1.93 -0.22
N THR A 87 -5.35 1.09 -0.73
CA THR A 87 -6.29 0.35 0.09
C THR A 87 -5.99 -1.14 0.02
N ILE A 88 -5.70 -1.75 1.16
CA ILE A 88 -5.41 -3.17 1.29
C ILE A 88 -6.52 -3.81 2.10
N THR A 89 -7.15 -4.84 1.55
CA THR A 89 -8.20 -5.61 2.23
C THR A 89 -7.71 -7.02 2.47
N PHE A 90 -7.91 -7.55 3.68
CA PHE A 90 -7.57 -8.93 3.97
C PHE A 90 -8.55 -9.56 4.95
N ASP A 91 -8.72 -10.87 4.81
CA ASP A 91 -9.61 -11.65 5.66
C ASP A 91 -8.82 -12.35 6.76
N GLY A 92 -9.40 -12.36 7.97
CA GLY A 92 -8.86 -13.06 9.11
C GLY A 92 -9.13 -14.55 9.03
N HIS A 93 -8.16 -15.35 9.47
CA HIS A 93 -8.19 -16.83 9.35
C HIS A 93 -8.25 -17.60 10.67
N GLN A 94 -8.23 -16.90 11.82
CA GLN A 94 -8.07 -17.47 13.17
C GLN A 94 -9.29 -18.23 13.72
#